data_AF-A0A6N6KPV1-F1
#
_entry.id   AF-A0A6N6KPV1-F1
#
_cell.length_a   1.000
_cell.length_b   1.000
_cell.length_c   1.000
_cell.angle_alpha   90.00
_cell.angle_beta   90.00
_cell.angle_gamma   90.00
#
_symmetry.space_group_name_H-M   'P 1'
#
loop_
_entity.id
_entity.type
_entity.pdbx_description
1 polymer ?
#
loop_
_entity_poly.entity_id
_entity_poly.type
_entity_poly.pdbx_seq_one_letter_code
_entity_poly.pdbx_strand_id
1 'polypeptide(L)'
;MKNLIYFLLPVFFIGFTSCDKETDTIIIEPIDDLPDISGYPLVGTNQTTAYGNQDEIAIPSSGADFFGQNANYPGTVPSYKDNDDGTITDLITGLMWTKSPDIDEDGDIDANDKMTAGEAADFASSYKVGGYSDWRLPTIKELFSLILFSGIDPSGYNGTSTNGLIPFIDTDYFDFGYGDVNAGERIIDAQFATTSMYVDGDLLFGVNFADGRIKGYGLQMPFGGAEKTFYVLYVRGNETYGENDFVDNGNGTITDNATGLMWMQNDNGGGLLWKEALNYAENFEFAGYNDWRLPDVKELQSIVDYSRSPGTTNSAAIDPLFNCTQMTNEAGQVDYPYYWSNTTHANWSQVAGGNAAYVSFGRAMGYMQDWNDVHGAGAQRSDPKVGDPADYPTGHGPQGDAIRIYNKVRLVRTIQN
;
A
#
# COMPACT_ATOMS: atom_id res chain seq x y z
N MET A 1 -24.69 83.87 -55.10
CA MET A 1 -23.48 84.57 -55.57
C MET A 1 -22.39 84.41 -54.53
N LYS A 2 -21.26 83.83 -54.96
CA LYS A 2 -19.93 83.75 -54.31
C LYS A 2 -19.76 82.87 -53.06
N ASN A 3 -19.11 81.73 -53.30
CA ASN A 3 -18.49 80.82 -52.33
C ASN A 3 -17.35 81.51 -51.57
N LEU A 4 -17.19 81.17 -50.28
CA LEU A 4 -15.95 81.39 -49.54
C LEU A 4 -15.69 80.17 -48.65
N ILE A 5 -14.57 79.50 -48.90
CA ILE A 5 -14.08 78.31 -48.20
C ILE A 5 -13.25 78.78 -47.00
N TYR A 6 -13.51 78.25 -45.80
CA TYR A 6 -12.60 78.36 -44.65
C TYR A 6 -12.25 76.97 -44.12
N PHE A 7 -10.95 76.67 -44.16
CA PHE A 7 -10.31 75.52 -43.51
C PHE A 7 -10.27 75.75 -41.99
N LEU A 8 -10.71 74.78 -41.20
CA LEU A 8 -10.45 74.70 -39.76
C LEU A 8 -9.29 73.71 -39.52
N LEU A 9 -8.18 74.21 -38.99
CA LEU A 9 -7.13 73.39 -38.36
C LEU A 9 -7.52 73.12 -36.90
N PRO A 10 -7.57 71.86 -36.44
CA PRO A 10 -7.70 71.55 -35.02
C PRO A 10 -6.32 71.58 -34.32
N VAL A 11 -6.31 72.21 -33.15
CA VAL A 11 -5.18 72.27 -32.21
C VAL A 11 -4.95 70.88 -31.60
N PHE A 12 -3.74 70.33 -31.75
CA PHE A 12 -3.31 69.08 -31.13
C PHE A 12 -2.83 69.34 -29.69
N PHE A 13 -3.47 68.70 -28.72
CA PHE A 13 -2.98 68.57 -27.35
C PHE A 13 -1.86 67.52 -27.31
N ILE A 14 -0.69 67.90 -26.78
CA ILE A 14 0.42 66.98 -26.53
C ILE A 14 0.17 66.32 -25.17
N GLY A 15 -0.28 65.07 -25.19
CA GLY A 15 -0.30 64.20 -24.01
C GLY A 15 1.07 63.56 -23.84
N PHE A 16 1.71 63.76 -22.70
CA PHE A 16 2.86 62.96 -22.29
C PHE A 16 2.35 61.58 -21.86
N THR A 17 2.62 60.56 -22.67
CA THR A 17 2.40 59.16 -22.31
C THR A 17 3.60 58.65 -21.53
N SER A 18 3.37 58.24 -20.28
CA SER A 18 4.30 57.42 -19.50
C SER A 18 4.64 56.17 -20.31
N CYS A 19 5.92 55.86 -20.41
CA CYS A 19 6.39 54.62 -21.00
C CYS A 19 6.35 53.56 -19.89
N ASP A 20 5.19 52.94 -19.68
CA ASP A 20 5.11 51.78 -18.80
C ASP A 20 5.77 50.61 -19.53
N LYS A 21 6.90 50.20 -18.99
CA LYS A 21 7.62 49.01 -19.44
C LYS A 21 6.79 47.82 -18.94
N GLU A 22 5.93 47.28 -19.81
CA GLU A 22 5.31 45.97 -19.56
C GLU A 22 6.43 44.97 -19.35
N THR A 23 6.70 44.65 -18.08
CA THR A 23 7.33 43.39 -17.74
C THR A 23 6.27 42.34 -17.97
N ASP A 24 6.31 41.72 -19.16
CA ASP A 24 5.69 40.42 -19.37
C ASP A 24 6.30 39.46 -18.36
N THR A 25 5.65 39.35 -17.21
CA THR A 25 5.88 38.24 -16.28
C THR A 25 5.31 37.03 -16.99
N ILE A 26 6.16 36.27 -17.68
CA ILE A 26 5.82 34.94 -18.14
C ILE A 26 5.52 34.14 -16.87
N ILE A 27 4.25 33.94 -16.56
CA ILE A 27 3.83 32.92 -15.61
C ILE A 27 4.11 31.61 -16.34
N ILE A 28 5.30 31.05 -16.11
CA ILE A 28 5.53 29.64 -16.37
C ILE A 28 4.75 28.97 -15.23
N GLU A 29 3.50 28.58 -15.50
CA GLU A 29 2.90 27.57 -14.62
C GLU A 29 3.85 26.38 -14.63
N PRO A 30 4.21 25.81 -13.46
CA PRO A 30 5.03 24.61 -13.43
C PRO A 30 4.39 23.62 -14.39
N ILE A 31 5.15 23.19 -15.40
CA ILE A 31 4.70 22.13 -16.29
C ILE A 31 4.55 20.92 -15.39
N ASP A 32 3.31 20.52 -15.13
CA ASP A 32 3.01 19.32 -14.36
C ASP A 32 3.57 18.13 -15.14
N ASP A 33 4.73 17.63 -14.72
CA ASP A 33 5.47 16.56 -15.39
C ASP A 33 4.97 15.17 -14.93
N LEU A 34 3.69 15.11 -14.55
CA LEU A 34 3.01 13.86 -14.23
C LEU A 34 2.66 13.13 -15.52
N PRO A 35 2.84 11.79 -15.57
CA PRO A 35 2.36 11.01 -16.70
C PRO A 35 0.82 11.04 -16.73
N ASP A 36 0.24 11.04 -17.93
CA ASP A 36 -1.22 10.97 -18.14
C ASP A 36 -1.73 9.55 -17.84
N ILE A 37 -1.85 9.26 -16.55
CA ILE A 37 -2.27 7.97 -15.99
C ILE A 37 -3.41 8.23 -15.01
N SER A 38 -4.52 7.53 -15.21
CA SER A 38 -5.70 7.57 -14.36
C SER A 38 -6.15 6.16 -13.97
N GLY A 39 -7.04 6.05 -12.98
CA GLY A 39 -7.55 4.78 -12.49
C GLY A 39 -6.58 4.12 -11.51
N TYR A 40 -6.61 2.78 -11.46
CA TYR A 40 -5.91 2.02 -10.43
C TYR A 40 -4.92 0.97 -11.04
N PRO A 41 -3.93 1.39 -11.83
CA PRO A 41 -2.91 0.48 -12.36
C PRO A 41 -2.03 -0.08 -11.23
N LEU A 42 -2.05 -1.40 -11.05
CA LEU A 42 -1.30 -2.03 -9.96
C LEU A 42 0.18 -2.21 -10.31
N VAL A 43 1.03 -1.73 -9.40
CA VAL A 43 2.46 -2.02 -9.38
C VAL A 43 2.67 -3.43 -8.82
N GLY A 44 3.56 -4.22 -9.42
CA GLY A 44 3.96 -5.53 -8.90
C GLY A 44 4.74 -5.43 -7.58
N THR A 45 4.97 -6.58 -6.97
CA THR A 45 5.64 -6.67 -5.65
C THR A 45 7.17 -6.62 -5.74
N ASN A 46 7.73 -6.73 -6.95
CA ASN A 46 9.16 -6.91 -7.21
C ASN A 46 9.79 -8.18 -6.60
N GLN A 47 8.98 -9.16 -6.16
CA GLN A 47 9.49 -10.43 -5.67
C GLN A 47 9.78 -11.39 -6.84
N THR A 48 11.05 -11.42 -7.26
CA THR A 48 11.54 -12.31 -8.33
C THR A 48 12.13 -13.63 -7.83
N THR A 49 12.39 -13.73 -6.52
CA THR A 49 12.90 -14.94 -5.88
C THR A 49 11.76 -15.91 -5.57
N ALA A 50 11.96 -17.20 -5.89
CA ALA A 50 11.01 -18.26 -5.57
C ALA A 50 11.36 -18.94 -4.25
N TYR A 51 10.34 -19.35 -3.51
CA TYR A 51 10.50 -19.97 -2.20
C TYR A 51 9.68 -21.24 -2.09
N GLY A 52 10.25 -22.25 -1.43
CA GLY A 52 9.54 -23.41 -0.90
C GLY A 52 8.84 -23.09 0.41
N ASN A 53 8.70 -24.10 1.26
CA ASN A 53 8.15 -23.93 2.61
C ASN A 53 9.16 -23.35 3.59
N GLN A 54 10.45 -23.58 3.35
CA GLN A 54 11.54 -23.32 4.29
C GLN A 54 12.85 -23.15 3.51
N ASP A 55 12.84 -22.51 2.35
CA ASP A 55 14.03 -22.38 1.51
C ASP A 55 13.74 -21.49 0.31
N GLU A 56 14.77 -20.81 -0.17
CA GLU A 56 14.80 -20.27 -1.53
C GLU A 56 15.01 -21.43 -2.52
N ILE A 57 14.27 -21.41 -3.62
CA ILE A 57 14.31 -22.42 -4.67
C ILE A 57 14.49 -21.76 -6.04
N ALA A 58 14.91 -22.56 -7.04
CA ALA A 58 14.81 -22.11 -8.42
C ALA A 58 13.34 -21.89 -8.81
N ILE A 59 13.08 -20.90 -9.68
CA ILE A 59 11.72 -20.62 -10.17
C ILE A 59 11.11 -21.91 -10.75
N PRO A 60 10.02 -22.43 -10.16
CA PRO A 60 9.46 -23.71 -10.58
C PRO A 60 8.84 -23.60 -11.97
N SER A 61 8.92 -24.68 -12.75
CA SER A 61 8.20 -24.81 -14.01
C SER A 61 6.73 -25.17 -13.78
N SER A 62 5.87 -24.90 -14.76
CA SER A 62 4.46 -25.32 -14.72
C SER A 62 4.30 -26.80 -14.34
N GLY A 63 3.39 -27.08 -13.42
CA GLY A 63 3.11 -28.41 -12.87
C GLY A 63 4.06 -28.91 -11.78
N ALA A 64 5.11 -28.16 -11.43
CA ALA A 64 5.96 -28.49 -10.29
C ALA A 64 5.40 -27.93 -8.98
N ASP A 65 5.85 -28.49 -7.85
CA ASP A 65 5.57 -27.94 -6.51
C ASP A 65 5.96 -26.45 -6.45
N PHE A 66 5.11 -25.64 -5.82
CA PHE A 66 5.25 -24.19 -5.66
C PHE A 66 5.21 -23.37 -6.96
N PHE A 67 4.82 -23.96 -8.10
CA PHE A 67 4.45 -23.18 -9.28
C PHE A 67 3.22 -22.31 -9.00
N GLY A 68 3.21 -21.11 -9.59
CA GLY A 68 2.13 -20.14 -9.46
C GLY A 68 2.34 -19.08 -8.37
N GLN A 69 3.51 -19.09 -7.73
CA GLN A 69 3.92 -18.06 -6.77
C GLN A 69 4.31 -16.75 -7.48
N ASN A 70 4.55 -15.69 -6.70
CA ASN A 70 4.83 -14.35 -7.24
C ASN A 70 5.98 -14.33 -8.27
N ALA A 71 7.05 -15.10 -8.08
CA ALA A 71 8.16 -15.16 -9.03
C ALA A 71 7.77 -15.74 -10.41
N ASN A 72 6.67 -16.50 -10.50
CA ASN A 72 6.10 -16.95 -11.77
C ASN A 72 5.21 -15.88 -12.43
N TYR A 73 4.64 -14.97 -11.63
CA TYR A 73 3.75 -13.88 -12.06
C TYR A 73 4.20 -12.55 -11.42
N PRO A 74 5.33 -11.95 -11.85
CA PRO A 74 5.94 -10.81 -11.16
C PRO A 74 5.11 -9.52 -11.19
N GLY A 75 4.05 -9.47 -12.01
CA GLY A 75 3.24 -8.27 -12.21
C GLY A 75 3.99 -7.19 -12.99
N THR A 76 3.50 -5.95 -12.88
CA THR A 76 4.14 -4.77 -13.48
C THR A 76 5.40 -4.40 -12.71
N VAL A 77 6.54 -4.30 -13.38
CA VAL A 77 7.80 -3.90 -12.72
C VAL A 77 7.67 -2.44 -12.21
N PRO A 78 7.98 -2.16 -10.94
CA PRO A 78 8.01 -0.78 -10.43
C PRO A 78 8.91 0.11 -11.29
N SER A 79 8.50 1.35 -11.53
CA SER A 79 9.24 2.27 -12.37
C SER A 79 9.10 3.68 -11.83
N TYR A 80 10.21 4.25 -11.38
CA TYR A 80 10.27 5.59 -10.80
C TYR A 80 11.17 6.50 -11.63
N LYS A 81 10.92 7.81 -11.51
CA LYS A 81 11.80 8.87 -11.99
C LYS A 81 12.12 9.79 -10.83
N ASP A 82 13.40 9.94 -10.52
CA ASP A 82 13.88 11.03 -9.67
C ASP A 82 13.82 12.33 -10.49
N ASN A 83 13.13 13.35 -9.97
CA ASN A 83 12.99 14.64 -10.63
C ASN A 83 14.13 15.61 -10.27
N ASP A 84 15.11 15.18 -9.48
CA ASP A 84 16.27 15.97 -9.04
C ASP A 84 15.89 17.24 -8.23
N ASP A 85 14.69 17.24 -7.63
CA ASP A 85 14.10 18.40 -6.93
C ASP A 85 13.47 18.05 -5.57
N GLY A 86 13.77 16.86 -5.05
CA GLY A 86 13.19 16.31 -3.82
C GLY A 86 11.88 15.53 -4.03
N THR A 87 11.48 15.30 -5.29
CA THR A 87 10.28 14.52 -5.64
C THR A 87 10.61 13.31 -6.51
N ILE A 88 9.79 12.26 -6.37
CA ILE A 88 9.87 11.01 -7.15
C ILE A 88 8.55 10.79 -7.87
N THR A 89 8.57 10.64 -9.19
CA THR A 89 7.39 10.28 -9.98
C THR A 89 7.30 8.78 -10.17
N ASP A 90 6.18 8.17 -9.78
CA ASP A 90 5.84 6.79 -10.10
C ASP A 90 5.19 6.71 -11.50
N LEU A 91 5.93 6.12 -12.43
CA LEU A 91 5.57 6.03 -13.84
C LEU A 91 4.52 4.94 -14.12
N ILE A 92 4.14 4.15 -13.12
CA ILE A 92 3.07 3.15 -13.23
C ILE A 92 1.77 3.72 -12.67
N THR A 93 1.82 4.37 -11.51
CA THR A 93 0.61 4.83 -10.82
C THR A 93 0.16 6.23 -11.21
N GLY A 94 1.06 7.04 -11.77
CA GLY A 94 0.81 8.47 -12.00
C GLY A 94 0.81 9.31 -10.73
N LEU A 95 1.29 8.74 -9.62
CA LEU A 95 1.52 9.46 -8.38
C LEU A 95 2.92 10.09 -8.38
N MET A 96 3.04 11.23 -7.72
CA MET A 96 4.33 11.83 -7.38
C MET A 96 4.45 11.95 -5.88
N TRP A 97 5.63 11.63 -5.37
CA TRP A 97 5.93 11.47 -3.96
C TRP A 97 7.03 12.42 -3.52
N THR A 98 7.00 12.82 -2.25
CA THR A 98 8.19 13.37 -1.59
C THR A 98 9.25 12.27 -1.52
N LYS A 99 10.52 12.64 -1.73
CA LYS A 99 11.62 11.68 -1.78
C LYS A 99 12.00 11.10 -0.43
N SER A 100 11.97 11.92 0.62
CA SER A 100 12.48 11.60 1.95
C SER A 100 11.43 11.83 3.03
N PRO A 101 11.43 11.02 4.11
CA PRO A 101 10.75 11.33 5.36
C PRO A 101 11.55 12.25 6.30
N ASP A 102 12.77 12.67 5.93
CA ASP A 102 13.56 13.70 6.65
C ASP A 102 12.84 15.05 6.54
N ILE A 103 12.10 15.42 7.59
CA ILE A 103 11.24 16.60 7.62
C ILE A 103 11.98 17.82 8.16
N ASP A 104 12.93 17.62 9.07
CA ASP A 104 13.69 18.74 9.64
C ASP A 104 14.92 19.13 8.80
N GLU A 105 15.19 18.37 7.73
CA GLU A 105 16.21 18.59 6.70
C GLU A 105 17.64 18.59 7.26
N ASP A 106 17.88 17.82 8.33
CA ASP A 106 19.21 17.72 8.95
C ASP A 106 20.10 16.62 8.33
N GLY A 107 19.51 15.75 7.49
CA GLY A 107 20.17 14.67 6.76
C GLY A 107 20.16 13.32 7.47
N ASP A 108 19.63 13.23 8.69
CA ASP A 108 19.47 12.00 9.46
C ASP A 108 17.98 11.66 9.62
N ILE A 109 17.54 10.50 9.12
CA ILE A 109 16.14 10.06 9.31
C ILE A 109 15.99 9.35 10.67
N ASP A 110 15.39 10.02 11.65
CA ASP A 110 15.28 9.55 13.03
C ASP A 110 13.92 9.86 13.72
N ALA A 111 13.88 9.74 15.05
CA ALA A 111 12.64 9.96 15.79
C ALA A 111 12.11 11.41 15.73
N ASN A 112 12.95 12.39 15.40
CA ASN A 112 12.59 13.81 15.32
C ASN A 112 11.79 14.14 14.04
N ASP A 113 11.91 13.32 12.99
CA ASP A 113 11.14 13.46 11.75
C ASP A 113 9.69 13.02 11.87
N LYS A 114 9.37 12.32 12.96
CA LYS A 114 8.06 11.68 13.12
C LYS A 114 7.03 12.68 13.61
N MET A 115 5.85 12.61 13.01
CA MET A 115 4.69 13.43 13.37
C MET A 115 3.57 12.57 13.96
N THR A 116 2.75 13.16 14.83
CA THR A 116 1.43 12.57 15.12
C THR A 116 0.58 12.52 13.86
N ALA A 117 -0.46 11.67 13.84
CA ALA A 117 -1.35 11.57 12.69
C ALA A 117 -2.03 12.91 12.33
N GLY A 118 -2.36 13.72 13.34
CA GLY A 118 -2.93 15.06 13.14
C GLY A 118 -1.93 16.05 12.55
N GLU A 119 -0.72 16.11 13.11
CA GLU A 119 0.36 16.98 12.60
C GLU A 119 0.74 16.63 11.16
N ALA A 120 0.81 15.34 10.83
CA ALA A 120 1.07 14.87 9.46
C ALA A 120 0.02 15.39 8.46
N ALA A 121 -1.26 15.32 8.82
CA ALA A 121 -2.33 15.82 7.95
C ALA A 121 -2.27 17.34 7.78
N ASP A 122 -2.01 18.08 8.87
CA ASP A 122 -1.95 19.54 8.85
C ASP A 122 -0.72 20.05 8.08
N PHE A 123 0.43 19.41 8.26
CA PHE A 123 1.70 19.82 7.66
C PHE A 123 1.68 19.75 6.12
N ALA A 124 1.00 18.75 5.54
CA ALA A 124 0.86 18.56 4.09
C ALA A 124 0.43 19.86 3.37
N SER A 125 -0.52 20.60 3.95
CA SER A 125 -1.07 21.83 3.37
C SER A 125 -0.07 23.00 3.30
N SER A 126 1.00 22.94 4.09
CA SER A 126 2.04 23.96 4.18
C SER A 126 3.35 23.54 3.52
N TYR A 127 3.51 22.24 3.25
CA TYR A 127 4.74 21.68 2.72
C TYR A 127 4.96 22.06 1.25
N LYS A 128 6.19 22.43 0.91
CA LYS A 128 6.58 22.89 -0.41
C LYS A 128 7.91 22.26 -0.82
N VAL A 129 7.84 21.33 -1.76
CA VAL A 129 8.99 20.64 -2.35
C VAL A 129 8.75 20.43 -3.84
N GLY A 130 9.82 20.40 -4.64
CA GLY A 130 9.74 20.33 -6.11
C GLY A 130 9.02 21.49 -6.79
N GLY A 131 8.76 22.60 -6.08
CA GLY A 131 7.95 23.71 -6.58
C GLY A 131 6.43 23.49 -6.49
N TYR A 132 5.98 22.40 -5.87
CA TYR A 132 4.56 22.06 -5.69
C TYR A 132 4.06 22.39 -4.27
N SER A 133 2.74 22.57 -4.13
CA SER A 133 2.08 22.90 -2.85
C SER A 133 0.71 22.23 -2.67
N ASP A 134 0.37 21.28 -3.53
CA ASP A 134 -0.85 20.47 -3.54
C ASP A 134 -0.61 19.08 -2.92
N TRP A 135 0.38 18.99 -2.03
CA TRP A 135 0.72 17.76 -1.32
C TRP A 135 -0.40 17.33 -0.36
N ARG A 136 -0.62 16.02 -0.28
CA ARG A 136 -1.55 15.40 0.66
C ARG A 136 -0.94 14.17 1.30
N LEU A 137 -1.44 13.82 2.49
CA LEU A 137 -1.13 12.53 3.12
C LEU A 137 -1.75 11.41 2.27
N PRO A 138 -1.04 10.29 1.99
CA PRO A 138 -1.54 9.22 1.15
C PRO A 138 -2.65 8.42 1.84
N THR A 139 -3.51 7.80 1.07
CA THR A 139 -4.33 6.67 1.51
C THR A 139 -3.46 5.43 1.72
N ILE A 140 -3.98 4.42 2.42
CA ILE A 140 -3.26 3.16 2.58
C ILE A 140 -3.02 2.43 1.25
N LYS A 141 -3.94 2.54 0.28
CA LYS A 141 -3.77 1.93 -1.06
C LYS A 141 -2.63 2.60 -1.83
N GLU A 142 -2.51 3.91 -1.73
CA GLU A 142 -1.39 4.66 -2.34
C GLU A 142 -0.07 4.33 -1.66
N LEU A 143 0.02 4.43 -0.34
CA LEU A 143 1.30 4.17 0.34
C LEU A 143 1.75 2.71 0.17
N PHE A 144 0.81 1.77 0.13
CA PHE A 144 1.10 0.37 -0.14
C PHE A 144 1.52 0.11 -1.61
N SER A 145 1.33 1.05 -2.55
CA SER A 145 1.86 0.89 -3.91
C SER A 145 3.39 0.85 -3.92
N LEU A 146 4.04 1.55 -2.98
CA LEU A 146 5.50 1.64 -2.86
C LEU A 146 6.14 0.38 -2.25
N ILE A 147 5.38 -0.47 -1.57
CA ILE A 147 5.97 -1.62 -0.85
C ILE A 147 6.57 -2.65 -1.81
N LEU A 148 7.80 -3.10 -1.58
CA LEU A 148 8.48 -4.11 -2.39
C LEU A 148 8.78 -5.35 -1.55
N PHE A 149 8.22 -6.50 -1.93
CA PHE A 149 8.46 -7.80 -1.27
C PHE A 149 9.78 -8.46 -1.70
N SER A 150 10.68 -7.69 -2.32
CA SER A 150 12.12 -7.97 -2.35
C SER A 150 12.83 -7.62 -1.03
N GLY A 151 12.18 -6.85 -0.15
CA GLY A 151 12.67 -6.57 1.21
C GLY A 151 12.68 -7.79 2.13
N ILE A 152 13.41 -7.69 3.23
CA ILE A 152 13.56 -8.76 4.24
C ILE A 152 13.15 -8.24 5.61
N ASP A 153 12.10 -8.83 6.19
CA ASP A 153 11.63 -8.49 7.53
C ASP A 153 12.73 -8.79 8.57
N PRO A 154 13.27 -7.80 9.29
CA PRO A 154 14.35 -8.01 10.25
C PRO A 154 13.88 -8.72 11.53
N SER A 155 12.61 -9.13 11.64
CA SER A 155 12.11 -9.96 12.74
C SER A 155 12.93 -11.26 12.87
N GLY A 156 13.72 -11.35 13.94
CA GLY A 156 14.69 -12.42 14.18
C GLY A 156 16.14 -11.92 14.29
N TYR A 157 16.40 -10.67 13.85
CA TYR A 157 17.66 -9.97 14.07
C TYR A 157 17.71 -9.39 15.49
N ASN A 158 18.78 -9.68 16.22
CA ASN A 158 18.99 -9.23 17.61
C ASN A 158 20.02 -8.10 17.73
N GLY A 159 20.54 -7.59 16.61
CA GLY A 159 21.50 -6.48 16.62
C GLY A 159 20.83 -5.12 16.57
N THR A 160 21.64 -4.07 16.70
CA THR A 160 21.19 -2.67 16.61
C THR A 160 21.67 -1.98 15.33
N SER A 161 22.52 -2.63 14.54
CA SER A 161 23.03 -2.09 13.28
C SER A 161 22.01 -2.31 12.17
N THR A 162 21.73 -1.27 11.40
CA THR A 162 20.87 -1.32 10.21
C THR A 162 21.64 -1.69 8.94
N ASN A 163 22.97 -1.71 8.99
CA ASN A 163 23.82 -2.12 7.86
C ASN A 163 23.45 -3.53 7.36
N GLY A 164 23.13 -3.63 6.08
CA GLY A 164 22.78 -4.90 5.41
C GLY A 164 21.35 -5.36 5.62
N LEU A 165 20.52 -4.59 6.32
CA LEU A 165 19.07 -4.77 6.28
C LEU A 165 18.53 -4.24 4.94
N ILE A 166 17.43 -4.84 4.47
CA ILE A 166 16.84 -4.55 3.17
C ILE A 166 15.38 -4.14 3.42
N PRO A 167 15.03 -2.86 3.35
CA PRO A 167 13.67 -2.42 3.58
C PRO A 167 12.77 -2.82 2.40
N PHE A 168 11.47 -2.75 2.63
CA PHE A 168 10.43 -3.04 1.63
C PHE A 168 10.10 -1.82 0.79
N ILE A 169 11.09 -0.99 0.43
CA ILE A 169 10.93 0.19 -0.44
C ILE A 169 12.16 0.30 -1.35
N ASP A 170 12.00 0.94 -2.50
CA ASP A 170 13.10 1.15 -3.45
C ASP A 170 14.04 2.26 -2.97
N THR A 171 15.13 1.88 -2.31
CA THR A 171 16.12 2.84 -1.76
C THR A 171 17.03 3.48 -2.80
N ASP A 172 16.92 3.10 -4.09
CA ASP A 172 17.59 3.84 -5.16
C ASP A 172 16.84 5.15 -5.48
N TYR A 173 15.55 5.26 -5.09
CA TYR A 173 14.71 6.42 -5.31
C TYR A 173 14.23 7.09 -4.02
N PHE A 174 13.88 6.32 -2.98
CA PHE A 174 13.34 6.84 -1.74
C PHE A 174 14.35 6.77 -0.61
N ASP A 175 14.50 7.86 0.13
CA ASP A 175 15.28 7.84 1.36
C ASP A 175 14.51 7.11 2.46
N PHE A 176 15.22 6.34 3.29
CA PHE A 176 14.59 5.48 4.29
C PHE A 176 15.41 5.39 5.58
N GLY A 177 14.73 5.61 6.71
CA GLY A 177 15.24 5.37 8.05
C GLY A 177 14.51 4.22 8.75
N TYR A 178 15.27 3.35 9.42
CA TYR A 178 14.73 2.41 10.41
C TYR A 178 14.36 3.16 11.70
N GLY A 179 13.81 2.48 12.71
CA GLY A 179 13.56 3.11 14.02
C GLY A 179 14.86 3.51 14.72
N ASP A 180 14.83 4.65 15.42
CA ASP A 180 15.96 5.25 16.10
C ASP A 180 16.23 4.59 17.46
N VAL A 181 17.24 3.73 17.48
CA VAL A 181 17.69 3.03 18.69
C VAL A 181 18.28 3.97 19.74
N ASN A 182 18.74 5.18 19.37
CA ASN A 182 19.24 6.17 20.33
C ASN A 182 18.10 6.85 21.09
N ALA A 183 16.94 7.05 20.45
CA ALA A 183 15.68 7.43 21.09
C ALA A 183 14.96 6.27 21.83
N GLY A 184 15.53 5.06 21.81
CA GLY A 184 14.98 3.88 22.49
C GLY A 184 13.94 3.11 21.67
N GLU A 185 13.87 3.37 20.37
CA GLU A 185 13.01 2.62 19.45
C GLU A 185 13.64 1.29 19.03
N ARG A 186 12.82 0.37 18.54
CA ARG A 186 13.30 -0.84 17.86
C ARG A 186 13.57 -0.49 16.39
N ILE A 187 14.43 -1.26 15.72
CA ILE A 187 14.69 -1.13 14.28
C ILE A 187 13.40 -1.10 13.43
N ILE A 188 12.38 -1.86 13.82
CA ILE A 188 11.09 -1.93 13.11
C ILE A 188 10.12 -0.80 13.46
N ASP A 189 10.47 0.13 14.34
CA ASP A 189 9.61 1.25 14.73
C ASP A 189 9.64 2.38 13.68
N ALA A 190 9.44 2.01 12.41
CA ALA A 190 9.48 2.88 11.23
C ALA A 190 8.12 2.88 10.50
N GLN A 191 7.04 3.14 11.24
CA GLN A 191 5.69 3.19 10.68
C GLN A 191 5.45 4.50 9.93
N PHE A 192 4.84 4.42 8.75
CA PHE A 192 4.44 5.57 7.93
C PHE A 192 2.94 5.82 8.02
N ALA A 193 2.56 7.09 8.23
CA ALA A 193 1.16 7.49 8.38
C ALA A 193 0.40 7.52 7.05
N THR A 194 -0.91 7.30 7.13
CA THR A 194 -1.86 7.44 6.02
C THR A 194 -3.13 8.14 6.50
N THR A 195 -4.03 8.45 5.57
CA THR A 195 -5.38 8.96 5.89
C THR A 195 -6.38 7.87 6.28
N SER A 196 -6.00 6.59 6.20
CA SER A 196 -6.93 5.47 6.32
C SER A 196 -7.07 5.01 7.78
N MET A 197 -8.18 5.40 8.40
CA MET A 197 -8.56 5.01 9.75
C MET A 197 -9.35 3.70 9.75
N TYR A 198 -9.14 2.86 10.77
CA TYR A 198 -9.97 1.70 10.98
C TYR A 198 -11.36 2.11 11.46
N VAL A 199 -12.40 1.52 10.86
CA VAL A 199 -13.80 1.91 11.13
C VAL A 199 -14.39 1.30 12.40
N ASP A 200 -13.69 0.36 13.04
CA ASP A 200 -14.11 -0.34 14.27
C ASP A 200 -13.07 -0.16 15.41
N GLY A 201 -12.44 1.01 15.47
CA GLY A 201 -11.52 1.38 16.56
C GLY A 201 -10.64 2.59 16.23
N ASP A 202 -9.94 3.10 17.24
CA ASP A 202 -9.02 4.24 17.09
C ASP A 202 -7.62 3.77 16.59
N LEU A 203 -7.60 3.15 15.42
CA LEU A 203 -6.39 2.67 14.75
C LEU A 203 -6.20 3.39 13.42
N LEU A 204 -4.96 3.79 13.12
CA LEU A 204 -4.54 4.26 11.80
C LEU A 204 -3.89 3.10 11.04
N PHE A 205 -4.36 2.79 9.84
CA PHE A 205 -3.65 1.87 8.96
C PHE A 205 -2.39 2.54 8.43
N GLY A 206 -1.24 2.03 8.82
CA GLY A 206 0.05 2.50 8.31
C GLY A 206 0.76 1.41 7.54
N VAL A 207 1.73 1.81 6.70
CA VAL A 207 2.70 0.89 6.10
C VAL A 207 3.99 0.96 6.90
N ASN A 208 4.60 -0.19 7.15
CA ASN A 208 5.93 -0.24 7.76
C ASN A 208 6.92 -0.86 6.77
N PHE A 209 7.70 -0.01 6.10
CA PHE A 209 8.70 -0.47 5.13
C PHE A 209 9.90 -1.16 5.80
N ALA A 210 10.09 -1.04 7.13
CA ALA A 210 11.10 -1.84 7.82
C ALA A 210 10.69 -3.32 7.92
N ASP A 211 9.41 -3.61 8.13
CA ASP A 211 8.92 -4.97 8.43
C ASP A 211 7.91 -5.53 7.41
N GLY A 212 7.59 -4.77 6.36
CA GLY A 212 6.86 -5.19 5.17
C GLY A 212 5.36 -5.43 5.37
N ARG A 213 4.66 -4.57 6.13
CA ARG A 213 3.27 -4.84 6.56
C ARG A 213 2.35 -3.62 6.55
N ILE A 214 1.05 -3.91 6.41
CA ILE A 214 -0.04 -3.01 6.84
C ILE A 214 -0.54 -3.45 8.20
N LYS A 215 -0.58 -2.52 9.17
CA LYS A 215 -1.18 -2.74 10.49
C LYS A 215 -2.03 -1.55 10.89
N GLY A 216 -3.08 -1.80 11.66
CA GLY A 216 -3.75 -0.78 12.46
C GLY A 216 -2.88 -0.42 13.66
N TYR A 217 -2.41 0.82 13.72
CA TYR A 217 -1.61 1.35 14.82
C TYR A 217 -2.49 2.21 15.72
N GLY A 218 -2.46 1.95 17.03
CA GLY A 218 -3.09 2.84 18.01
C GLY A 218 -2.47 4.23 17.97
N LEU A 219 -3.29 5.26 18.19
CA LEU A 219 -2.86 6.66 18.14
C LEU A 219 -2.14 7.13 19.42
N GLN A 220 -2.03 6.27 20.44
CA GLN A 220 -1.25 6.53 21.65
C GLN A 220 -0.17 5.50 21.85
N MET A 221 0.94 5.93 22.46
CA MET A 221 1.99 5.02 22.90
C MET A 221 1.44 4.07 23.97
N PRO A 222 1.80 2.78 23.91
CA PRO A 222 1.28 1.77 24.85
C PRO A 222 1.65 2.05 26.31
N PHE A 223 2.69 2.88 26.54
CA PHE A 223 3.12 3.35 27.85
C PHE A 223 3.27 4.87 27.84
N GLY A 224 2.82 5.54 28.90
CA GLY A 224 3.09 6.97 29.12
C GLY A 224 2.09 7.95 28.52
N GLY A 225 1.10 7.49 27.74
CA GLY A 225 -0.04 8.30 27.30
C GLY A 225 0.28 9.41 26.27
N ALA A 226 1.52 9.48 25.78
CA ALA A 226 1.88 10.33 24.66
C ALA A 226 1.20 9.83 23.37
N GLU A 227 0.92 10.75 22.45
CA GLU A 227 0.46 10.37 21.11
C GLU A 227 1.57 9.62 20.37
N LYS A 228 1.15 8.64 19.54
CA LYS A 228 2.07 7.91 18.70
C LYS A 228 2.46 8.77 17.50
N THR A 229 3.74 8.78 17.17
CA THR A 229 4.28 9.45 16.00
C THR A 229 4.68 8.45 14.91
N PHE A 230 4.75 8.94 13.67
CA PHE A 230 4.95 8.17 12.44
C PHE A 230 5.86 8.95 11.49
N TYR A 231 6.64 8.25 10.68
CA TYR A 231 7.24 8.85 9.49
C TYR A 231 6.14 9.23 8.49
N VAL A 232 6.46 10.12 7.55
CA VAL A 232 5.53 10.61 6.54
C VAL A 232 6.20 10.65 5.17
N LEU A 233 5.45 10.24 4.14
CA LEU A 233 5.68 10.64 2.75
C LEU A 233 4.41 11.31 2.27
N TYR A 234 4.52 12.42 1.55
CA TYR A 234 3.37 13.07 0.93
C TYR A 234 3.29 12.71 -0.53
N VAL A 235 2.06 12.74 -1.05
CA VAL A 235 1.74 12.35 -2.42
C VAL A 235 0.93 13.45 -3.11
N ARG A 236 1.03 13.53 -4.43
CA ARG A 236 0.19 14.31 -5.34
C ARG A 236 -0.06 13.53 -6.65
N GLY A 237 -0.91 14.05 -7.53
CA GLY A 237 -1.24 13.40 -8.80
C GLY A 237 -2.48 12.52 -8.72
N ASN A 238 -2.48 11.39 -9.44
CA ASN A 238 -3.65 10.51 -9.68
C ASN A 238 -4.60 10.38 -8.47
N GLU A 239 -5.70 11.14 -8.49
CA GLU A 239 -6.68 11.18 -7.40
C GLU A 239 -7.60 9.96 -7.35
N THR A 240 -7.67 9.21 -8.44
CA THR A 240 -8.52 8.01 -8.58
C THR A 240 -7.79 6.71 -8.21
N TYR A 241 -6.51 6.79 -7.84
CA TYR A 241 -5.74 5.62 -7.45
C TYR A 241 -6.33 5.00 -6.19
N GLY A 242 -6.68 3.71 -6.26
CA GLY A 242 -7.34 3.01 -5.15
C GLY A 242 -8.86 2.86 -5.30
N GLU A 243 -9.46 3.55 -6.27
CA GLU A 243 -10.89 3.41 -6.61
C GLU A 243 -11.08 2.23 -7.56
N ASN A 244 -11.89 1.25 -7.15
CA ASN A 244 -12.25 0.09 -7.97
C ASN A 244 -13.46 0.41 -8.85
N ASP A 245 -13.58 -0.25 -10.02
CA ASP A 245 -14.76 -0.21 -10.89
C ASP A 245 -15.29 -1.64 -11.09
N PHE A 246 -15.98 -2.15 -10.08
CA PHE A 246 -16.47 -3.52 -10.06
C PHE A 246 -17.75 -3.73 -10.88
N VAL A 247 -17.74 -4.77 -11.72
CA VAL A 247 -18.87 -5.24 -12.53
C VAL A 247 -19.10 -6.72 -12.27
N ASP A 248 -20.28 -7.08 -11.76
CA ASP A 248 -20.73 -8.47 -11.69
C ASP A 248 -21.06 -8.98 -13.11
N ASN A 249 -20.36 -10.01 -13.56
CA ASN A 249 -20.56 -10.60 -14.88
C ASN A 249 -21.75 -11.56 -14.95
N GLY A 250 -22.45 -11.81 -13.83
CA GLY A 250 -23.63 -12.67 -13.74
C GLY A 250 -23.33 -14.17 -13.89
N ASN A 251 -22.06 -14.56 -13.88
CA ASN A 251 -21.58 -15.93 -14.07
C ASN A 251 -20.70 -16.43 -12.91
N GLY A 252 -20.69 -15.71 -11.77
CA GLY A 252 -19.83 -16.01 -10.63
C GLY A 252 -18.44 -15.38 -10.70
N THR A 253 -18.23 -14.41 -11.58
CA THR A 253 -17.00 -13.61 -11.66
C THR A 253 -17.32 -12.11 -11.57
N ILE A 254 -16.36 -11.34 -11.05
CA ILE A 254 -16.43 -9.88 -10.94
C ILE A 254 -15.25 -9.30 -11.72
N THR A 255 -15.52 -8.38 -12.64
CA THR A 255 -14.49 -7.60 -13.33
C THR A 255 -14.23 -6.33 -12.55
N ASP A 256 -12.96 -5.96 -12.36
CA ASP A 256 -12.55 -4.63 -11.93
C ASP A 256 -11.91 -3.91 -13.12
N ASN A 257 -12.64 -2.98 -13.75
CA ASN A 257 -12.12 -2.27 -14.92
C ASN A 257 -10.97 -1.31 -14.55
N ALA A 258 -10.88 -0.88 -13.28
CA ALA A 258 -9.86 0.06 -12.84
C ALA A 258 -8.46 -0.59 -12.74
N THR A 259 -8.41 -1.88 -12.39
CA THR A 259 -7.17 -2.67 -12.28
C THR A 259 -6.93 -3.60 -13.48
N GLY A 260 -7.95 -3.83 -14.32
CA GLY A 260 -7.89 -4.79 -15.42
C GLY A 260 -7.91 -6.26 -14.97
N LEU A 261 -8.36 -6.51 -13.74
CA LEU A 261 -8.43 -7.84 -13.13
C LEU A 261 -9.85 -8.38 -13.15
N MET A 262 -9.96 -9.72 -13.22
CA MET A 262 -11.21 -10.43 -13.01
C MET A 262 -11.05 -11.40 -11.85
N TRP A 263 -12.01 -11.38 -10.94
CA TRP A 263 -12.00 -12.09 -9.68
C TRP A 263 -13.08 -13.16 -9.64
N MET A 264 -12.81 -14.25 -8.93
CA MET A 264 -13.87 -15.15 -8.49
C MET A 264 -14.78 -14.43 -7.49
N GLN A 265 -16.11 -14.53 -7.69
CA GLN A 265 -17.09 -13.92 -6.78
C GLN A 265 -17.17 -14.65 -5.44
N ASN A 266 -16.98 -15.97 -5.43
CA ASN A 266 -16.92 -16.79 -4.22
C ASN A 266 -15.45 -17.12 -3.86
N ASP A 267 -15.16 -17.25 -2.57
CA ASP A 267 -13.94 -17.91 -2.12
C ASP A 267 -14.04 -19.44 -2.24
N ASN A 268 -12.95 -20.14 -1.93
CA ASN A 268 -12.86 -21.60 -2.03
C ASN A 268 -13.58 -22.37 -0.91
N GLY A 269 -14.25 -21.71 0.04
CA GLY A 269 -15.04 -22.35 1.09
C GLY A 269 -14.25 -22.97 2.25
N GLY A 270 -12.94 -23.23 2.13
CA GLY A 270 -12.11 -23.85 3.18
C GLY A 270 -10.68 -23.32 3.23
N GLY A 271 -10.01 -23.41 4.38
CA GLY A 271 -8.61 -23.01 4.49
C GLY A 271 -7.68 -24.02 3.81
N LEU A 272 -6.59 -23.54 3.21
CA LEU A 272 -5.57 -24.35 2.52
C LEU A 272 -4.18 -24.00 3.06
N LEU A 273 -3.25 -24.96 3.04
CA LEU A 273 -1.83 -24.64 3.17
C LEU A 273 -1.38 -23.85 1.94
N TRP A 274 -0.32 -23.04 2.08
CA TRP A 274 0.11 -22.15 1.00
C TRP A 274 0.47 -22.90 -0.30
N LYS A 275 1.20 -24.02 -0.20
CA LYS A 275 1.50 -24.87 -1.38
C LYS A 275 0.24 -25.42 -2.04
N GLU A 276 -0.76 -25.79 -1.24
CA GLU A 276 -2.03 -26.32 -1.72
C GLU A 276 -2.87 -25.23 -2.38
N ALA A 277 -2.83 -23.99 -1.86
CA ALA A 277 -3.46 -22.81 -2.44
C ALA A 277 -2.91 -22.50 -3.85
N LEU A 278 -1.59 -22.53 -4.02
CA LEU A 278 -0.95 -22.38 -5.33
C LEU A 278 -1.42 -23.47 -6.31
N ASN A 279 -1.33 -24.74 -5.89
CA ASN A 279 -1.75 -25.86 -6.73
C ASN A 279 -3.27 -25.83 -7.04
N TYR A 280 -4.10 -25.41 -6.08
CA TYR A 280 -5.53 -25.25 -6.28
C TYR A 280 -5.83 -24.25 -7.40
N ALA A 281 -5.16 -23.09 -7.37
CA ALA A 281 -5.37 -22.03 -8.36
C ALA A 281 -4.98 -22.49 -9.79
N GLU A 282 -3.79 -23.07 -9.93
CA GLU A 282 -3.24 -23.50 -11.24
C GLU A 282 -4.02 -24.62 -11.92
N ASN A 283 -4.85 -25.34 -11.17
CA ASN A 283 -5.71 -26.41 -11.70
C ASN A 283 -7.20 -26.01 -11.73
N PHE A 284 -7.52 -24.73 -11.48
CA PHE A 284 -8.89 -24.26 -11.41
C PHE A 284 -9.41 -23.82 -12.78
N GLU A 285 -10.53 -24.40 -13.19
CA GLU A 285 -11.25 -24.00 -14.41
C GLU A 285 -12.66 -23.55 -14.04
N PHE A 286 -13.03 -22.33 -14.45
CA PHE A 286 -14.34 -21.76 -14.16
C PHE A 286 -14.72 -20.67 -15.16
N ALA A 287 -16.03 -20.53 -15.42
CA ALA A 287 -16.60 -19.54 -16.34
C ALA A 287 -15.96 -19.54 -17.76
N GLY A 288 -15.40 -20.67 -18.19
CA GLY A 288 -14.71 -20.82 -19.49
C GLY A 288 -13.23 -20.41 -19.48
N TYR A 289 -12.66 -20.13 -18.32
CA TYR A 289 -11.25 -19.74 -18.14
C TYR A 289 -10.48 -20.80 -17.35
N ASN A 290 -9.19 -20.94 -17.68
CA ASN A 290 -8.24 -21.89 -17.08
C ASN A 290 -6.90 -21.22 -16.71
N ASP A 291 -6.86 -19.89 -16.72
CA ASP A 291 -5.72 -19.03 -16.37
C ASP A 291 -5.94 -18.34 -15.01
N TRP A 292 -6.75 -18.96 -14.15
CA TRP A 292 -6.93 -18.51 -12.77
C TRP A 292 -5.64 -18.73 -11.99
N ARG A 293 -5.29 -17.76 -11.16
CA ARG A 293 -4.13 -17.81 -10.28
C ARG A 293 -4.46 -17.27 -8.90
N LEU A 294 -3.58 -17.56 -7.95
CA LEU A 294 -3.61 -16.90 -6.65
C LEU A 294 -3.08 -15.45 -6.86
N PRO A 295 -3.76 -14.43 -6.32
CA PRO A 295 -3.34 -13.04 -6.48
C PRO A 295 -2.01 -12.80 -5.74
N ASP A 296 -1.22 -11.85 -6.23
CA ASP A 296 -0.18 -11.29 -5.38
C ASP A 296 -0.79 -10.44 -4.25
N VAL A 297 0.03 -10.07 -3.26
CA VAL A 297 -0.47 -9.36 -2.08
C VAL A 297 -0.97 -7.95 -2.38
N LYS A 298 -0.46 -7.28 -3.42
CA LYS A 298 -0.93 -5.95 -3.85
C LYS A 298 -2.26 -6.05 -4.58
N GLU A 299 -2.43 -7.05 -5.44
CA GLU A 299 -3.72 -7.35 -6.04
C GLU A 299 -4.77 -7.70 -4.98
N LEU A 300 -4.41 -8.52 -4.00
CA LEU A 300 -5.33 -8.88 -2.91
C LEU A 300 -5.68 -7.69 -2.00
N GLN A 301 -4.74 -6.76 -1.78
CA GLN A 301 -4.99 -5.53 -1.04
C GLN A 301 -5.89 -4.56 -1.83
N SER A 302 -5.81 -4.58 -3.17
CA SER A 302 -6.57 -3.66 -4.02
C SER A 302 -8.09 -3.77 -3.87
N ILE A 303 -8.59 -4.94 -3.45
CA ILE A 303 -10.02 -5.21 -3.24
C ILE A 303 -10.46 -5.02 -1.77
N VAL A 304 -9.58 -4.55 -0.88
CA VAL A 304 -9.97 -4.20 0.49
C VAL A 304 -10.82 -2.94 0.48
N ASP A 305 -11.96 -3.00 1.17
CA ASP A 305 -12.79 -1.84 1.47
C ASP A 305 -12.61 -1.45 2.94
N TYR A 306 -11.77 -0.44 3.16
CA TYR A 306 -11.43 0.08 4.48
C TYR A 306 -12.59 0.82 5.17
N SER A 307 -13.72 1.05 4.48
CA SER A 307 -14.94 1.59 5.10
C SER A 307 -15.80 0.52 5.81
N ARG A 308 -15.39 -0.76 5.71
CA ARG A 308 -16.17 -1.91 6.16
C ARG A 308 -15.41 -2.74 7.16
N SER A 309 -16.14 -3.33 8.10
CA SER A 309 -15.57 -4.27 9.06
C SER A 309 -16.64 -5.16 9.67
N PRO A 310 -16.25 -6.25 10.34
CA PRO A 310 -17.19 -7.10 11.05
C PRO A 310 -17.94 -6.38 12.16
N GLY A 311 -17.35 -5.38 12.84
CA GLY A 311 -18.04 -4.64 13.91
C GLY A 311 -18.85 -3.44 13.45
N THR A 312 -18.45 -2.80 12.34
CA THR A 312 -19.13 -1.59 11.83
C THR A 312 -20.26 -1.95 10.87
N THR A 313 -20.02 -2.87 9.93
CA THR A 313 -20.97 -3.18 8.84
C THR A 313 -21.50 -4.62 8.89
N ASN A 314 -21.10 -5.41 9.89
CA ASN A 314 -21.41 -6.86 10.00
C ASN A 314 -20.98 -7.65 8.75
N SER A 315 -19.93 -7.20 8.06
CA SER A 315 -19.44 -7.80 6.82
C SER A 315 -17.92 -7.91 6.82
N ALA A 316 -17.38 -8.66 5.86
CA ALA A 316 -15.96 -8.56 5.53
C ALA A 316 -15.60 -7.14 5.06
N ALA A 317 -14.32 -6.78 5.17
CA ALA A 317 -13.72 -5.54 4.68
C ALA A 317 -13.49 -5.59 3.15
N ILE A 318 -14.56 -5.84 2.39
CA ILE A 318 -14.57 -5.98 0.93
C ILE A 318 -15.94 -5.55 0.39
N ASP A 319 -16.00 -5.17 -0.88
CA ASP A 319 -17.23 -4.82 -1.57
C ASP A 319 -18.29 -5.95 -1.47
N PRO A 320 -19.59 -5.63 -1.23
CA PRO A 320 -20.67 -6.62 -1.12
C PRO A 320 -20.91 -7.53 -2.34
N LEU A 321 -20.36 -7.20 -3.50
CA LEU A 321 -20.40 -8.10 -4.66
C LEU A 321 -19.65 -9.41 -4.38
N PHE A 322 -18.63 -9.39 -3.51
CA PHE A 322 -17.84 -10.55 -3.17
C PHE A 322 -18.46 -11.34 -2.01
N ASN A 323 -18.61 -12.65 -2.20
CA ASN A 323 -19.06 -13.55 -1.15
C ASN A 323 -17.86 -14.07 -0.36
N CYS A 324 -17.85 -13.80 0.95
CA CYS A 324 -16.86 -14.33 1.89
C CYS A 324 -17.50 -15.38 2.79
N THR A 325 -16.88 -16.56 2.88
CA THR A 325 -17.31 -17.61 3.80
C THR A 325 -17.06 -17.17 5.23
N GLN A 326 -18.14 -17.04 6.01
CA GLN A 326 -18.07 -16.72 7.43
C GLN A 326 -17.34 -17.82 8.23
N MET A 327 -16.67 -17.41 9.30
CA MET A 327 -16.01 -18.28 10.26
C MET A 327 -16.28 -17.82 11.69
N THR A 328 -15.87 -18.63 12.66
CA THR A 328 -15.79 -18.23 14.07
C THR A 328 -14.34 -17.91 14.40
N ASN A 329 -14.07 -16.71 14.90
CA ASN A 329 -12.72 -16.31 15.28
C ASN A 329 -12.30 -16.87 16.64
N GLU A 330 -11.07 -16.57 17.03
CA GLU A 330 -10.41 -17.05 18.25
C GLU A 330 -11.13 -16.60 19.54
N ALA A 331 -11.90 -15.51 19.47
CA ALA A 331 -12.75 -15.00 20.56
C ALA A 331 -14.17 -15.60 20.54
N GLY A 332 -14.49 -16.53 19.64
CA GLY A 332 -15.82 -17.14 19.52
C GLY A 332 -16.85 -16.28 18.80
N GLN A 333 -16.43 -15.23 18.07
CA GLN A 333 -17.32 -14.30 17.37
C GLN A 333 -17.49 -14.70 15.90
N VAL A 334 -18.62 -14.31 15.29
CA VAL A 334 -18.79 -14.39 13.83
C VAL A 334 -17.83 -13.41 13.18
N ASP A 335 -17.07 -13.91 12.21
CA ASP A 335 -15.99 -13.17 11.56
C ASP A 335 -15.75 -13.67 10.13
N TYR A 336 -14.73 -13.10 9.49
CA TYR A 336 -14.30 -13.43 8.14
C TYR A 336 -12.81 -13.81 8.10
N PRO A 337 -12.40 -14.60 7.11
CA PRO A 337 -11.10 -15.24 7.12
C PRO A 337 -9.99 -14.34 6.60
N TYR A 338 -8.76 -14.81 6.79
CA TYR A 338 -7.59 -14.29 6.08
C TYR A 338 -7.45 -15.01 4.74
N TYR A 339 -6.89 -14.33 3.76
CA TYR A 339 -6.74 -14.84 2.40
C TYR A 339 -5.27 -14.87 2.01
N TRP A 340 -4.81 -16.02 1.52
CA TRP A 340 -3.46 -16.15 1.00
C TRP A 340 -3.26 -15.29 -0.25
N SER A 341 -2.09 -14.66 -0.32
CA SER A 341 -1.50 -14.23 -1.58
C SER A 341 -0.48 -15.26 -2.08
N ASN A 342 -0.04 -15.11 -3.31
CA ASN A 342 1.06 -15.87 -3.90
C ASN A 342 2.44 -15.30 -3.54
N THR A 343 2.49 -14.28 -2.68
CA THR A 343 3.69 -13.55 -2.29
C THR A 343 4.28 -14.13 -1.00
N THR A 344 5.58 -14.43 -1.00
CA THR A 344 6.33 -14.81 0.20
C THR A 344 6.63 -13.58 1.05
N HIS A 345 6.55 -13.69 2.37
CA HIS A 345 7.03 -12.66 3.28
C HIS A 345 8.33 -13.16 3.93
N ALA A 346 9.46 -12.85 3.28
CA ALA A 346 10.77 -13.29 3.73
C ALA A 346 11.20 -12.50 4.98
N ASN A 347 11.85 -13.20 5.91
CA ASN A 347 12.32 -12.63 7.16
C ASN A 347 13.77 -13.04 7.46
N TRP A 348 14.38 -12.30 8.37
CA TRP A 348 15.73 -12.52 8.86
C TRP A 348 15.80 -13.78 9.71
N SER A 349 16.06 -14.90 9.06
CA SER A 349 16.27 -16.18 9.70
C SER A 349 17.33 -16.98 8.95
N GLN A 350 17.74 -18.12 9.51
CA GLN A 350 18.62 -19.07 8.80
C GLN A 350 17.96 -19.62 7.52
N VAL A 351 16.65 -19.38 7.35
CA VAL A 351 15.79 -19.99 6.36
C VAL A 351 14.78 -18.94 5.86
N ALA A 352 15.24 -17.99 5.04
CA ALA A 352 14.37 -16.96 4.49
C ALA A 352 13.26 -17.58 3.63
N GLY A 353 12.01 -17.15 3.87
CA GLY A 353 10.85 -17.51 3.04
C GLY A 353 9.86 -18.52 3.63
N GLY A 354 9.94 -18.81 4.93
CA GLY A 354 9.01 -19.72 5.61
C GLY A 354 7.57 -19.22 5.77
N ASN A 355 7.35 -17.91 5.58
CA ASN A 355 6.04 -17.27 5.71
C ASN A 355 5.54 -16.77 4.36
N ALA A 356 4.23 -16.78 4.15
CA ALA A 356 3.59 -16.12 3.02
C ALA A 356 2.74 -14.95 3.50
N ALA A 357 2.52 -13.96 2.64
CA ALA A 357 1.69 -12.81 2.96
C ALA A 357 0.20 -13.15 2.81
N TYR A 358 -0.62 -12.61 3.71
CA TYR A 358 -2.08 -12.67 3.64
C TYR A 358 -2.69 -11.29 3.87
N VAL A 359 -3.94 -11.12 3.42
CA VAL A 359 -4.79 -9.97 3.77
C VAL A 359 -5.95 -10.45 4.64
N SER A 360 -6.24 -9.70 5.70
CA SER A 360 -7.34 -9.97 6.63
C SER A 360 -8.61 -9.27 6.19
N PHE A 361 -9.62 -10.01 5.74
CA PHE A 361 -10.94 -9.44 5.43
C PHE A 361 -11.89 -9.45 6.64
N GLY A 362 -11.55 -10.20 7.70
CA GLY A 362 -12.16 -10.10 9.02
C GLY A 362 -11.26 -9.38 10.02
N ARG A 363 -11.57 -9.47 11.32
CA ARG A 363 -10.74 -8.88 12.38
C ARG A 363 -9.34 -9.50 12.40
N ALA A 364 -8.31 -8.67 12.55
CA ALA A 364 -6.94 -9.12 12.63
C ALA A 364 -6.57 -9.38 14.10
N MET A 365 -6.86 -10.61 14.53
CA MET A 365 -6.87 -11.00 15.93
C MET A 365 -5.47 -11.11 16.53
N GLY A 366 -5.34 -10.74 17.81
CA GLY A 366 -4.15 -10.92 18.63
C GLY A 366 -4.51 -11.18 20.09
N TYR A 367 -3.64 -11.91 20.79
CA TYR A 367 -3.81 -12.29 22.18
C TYR A 367 -3.03 -11.37 23.13
N MET A 368 -3.74 -10.38 23.69
CA MET A 368 -3.21 -9.45 24.69
C MET A 368 -3.99 -9.60 25.99
N GLN A 369 -3.69 -10.67 26.75
CA GLN A 369 -4.46 -11.20 27.89
C GLN A 369 -5.75 -11.94 27.47
N ASP A 370 -6.43 -11.41 26.45
CA ASP A 370 -7.57 -12.03 25.75
C ASP A 370 -7.44 -11.79 24.24
N TRP A 371 -8.24 -12.51 23.44
CA TRP A 371 -8.32 -12.34 21.99
C TRP A 371 -9.06 -11.05 21.63
N ASN A 372 -8.38 -10.13 20.95
CA ASN A 372 -8.92 -8.85 20.51
C ASN A 372 -8.51 -8.57 19.06
N ASP A 373 -9.23 -7.69 18.38
CA ASP A 373 -8.79 -7.15 17.10
C ASP A 373 -7.68 -6.12 17.36
N VAL A 374 -6.44 -6.46 16.98
CA VAL A 374 -5.26 -5.64 17.31
C VAL A 374 -4.69 -4.90 16.11
N HIS A 375 -5.08 -5.28 14.89
CA HIS A 375 -4.61 -4.61 13.66
C HIS A 375 -5.75 -4.16 12.74
N GLY A 376 -7.00 -4.57 12.97
CA GLY A 376 -8.15 -4.18 12.16
C GLY A 376 -8.37 -5.01 10.88
N ALA A 377 -9.63 -5.12 10.46
CA ALA A 377 -9.97 -5.68 9.15
C ALA A 377 -9.44 -4.80 8.01
N GLY A 378 -8.69 -5.40 7.10
CA GLY A 378 -7.89 -4.70 6.07
C GLY A 378 -6.38 -4.74 6.32
N ALA A 379 -5.92 -5.31 7.45
CA ALA A 379 -4.51 -5.53 7.71
C ALA A 379 -3.88 -6.55 6.74
N GLN A 380 -2.60 -6.36 6.43
CA GLN A 380 -1.78 -7.28 5.65
C GLN A 380 -0.62 -7.76 6.49
N ARG A 381 -0.57 -9.08 6.72
CA ARG A 381 0.44 -9.72 7.56
C ARG A 381 0.95 -10.99 6.88
N SER A 382 1.49 -11.92 7.67
CA SER A 382 2.09 -13.14 7.16
C SER A 382 1.88 -14.29 8.13
N ASP A 383 1.67 -15.48 7.60
CA ASP A 383 1.57 -16.74 8.35
C ASP A 383 2.63 -17.73 7.85
N PRO A 384 3.02 -18.72 8.69
CA PRO A 384 3.81 -19.86 8.23
C PRO A 384 3.10 -20.59 7.07
N LYS A 385 3.87 -20.98 6.05
CA LYS A 385 3.35 -21.71 4.87
C LYS A 385 2.84 -23.12 5.21
N VAL A 386 3.34 -23.70 6.31
CA VAL A 386 3.05 -25.04 6.82
C VAL A 386 3.06 -25.05 8.35
N GLY A 387 2.41 -26.05 8.95
CA GLY A 387 2.39 -26.28 10.39
C GLY A 387 0.99 -26.57 10.91
N ASP A 388 0.80 -26.43 12.22
CA ASP A 388 -0.50 -26.58 12.89
C ASP A 388 -0.80 -25.32 13.73
N PRO A 389 -1.94 -24.63 13.51
CA PRO A 389 -2.38 -23.50 14.34
C PRO A 389 -2.45 -23.82 15.84
N ALA A 390 -2.69 -25.08 16.19
CA ALA A 390 -2.73 -25.52 17.59
C ALA A 390 -1.39 -25.33 18.32
N ASP A 391 -0.28 -25.18 17.59
CA ASP A 391 1.03 -24.87 18.15
C ASP A 391 1.14 -23.41 18.63
N TYR A 392 0.15 -22.55 18.29
CA TYR A 392 0.10 -21.13 18.63
C TYR A 392 -1.17 -20.77 19.43
N PRO A 393 -1.41 -21.38 20.60
CA PRO A 393 -2.65 -21.19 21.37
C PRO A 393 -2.88 -19.75 21.84
N THR A 394 -1.84 -18.92 21.84
CA THR A 394 -1.89 -17.48 22.17
C THR A 394 -1.26 -16.63 21.05
N GLY A 395 -1.28 -17.13 19.81
CA GLY A 395 -0.68 -16.47 18.67
C GLY A 395 0.85 -16.32 18.76
N HIS A 396 1.40 -15.39 17.97
CA HIS A 396 2.83 -15.17 17.85
C HIS A 396 3.21 -13.68 17.80
N GLY A 397 4.38 -13.34 18.33
CA GLY A 397 4.90 -11.97 18.34
C GLY A 397 4.36 -11.11 19.50
N PRO A 398 4.72 -9.82 19.54
CA PRO A 398 4.48 -8.96 20.71
C PRO A 398 3.02 -8.76 21.10
N GLN A 399 2.09 -8.84 20.13
CA GLN A 399 0.65 -8.70 20.34
C GLN A 399 -0.08 -10.05 20.29
N GLY A 400 0.66 -11.17 20.22
CA GLY A 400 0.09 -12.51 20.12
C GLY A 400 -0.77 -12.70 18.88
N ASP A 401 -0.29 -12.24 17.71
CA ASP A 401 -1.05 -12.27 16.45
C ASP A 401 -1.51 -13.69 16.13
N ALA A 402 -2.78 -13.86 15.77
CA ALA A 402 -3.35 -15.17 15.45
C ALA A 402 -2.63 -15.79 14.25
N ILE A 403 -2.22 -17.06 14.42
CA ILE A 403 -1.56 -17.86 13.38
C ILE A 403 -2.58 -18.89 12.89
N ARG A 404 -3.05 -18.74 11.64
CA ARG A 404 -4.13 -19.56 11.10
C ARG A 404 -3.66 -20.64 10.15
N ILE A 405 -2.56 -20.41 9.42
CA ILE A 405 -1.87 -21.34 8.48
C ILE A 405 -2.76 -21.84 7.32
N TYR A 406 -3.95 -22.34 7.62
CA TYR A 406 -5.02 -22.66 6.70
C TYR A 406 -5.82 -21.39 6.35
N ASN A 407 -5.25 -20.54 5.51
CA ASN A 407 -5.94 -19.35 5.01
C ASN A 407 -6.75 -19.68 3.75
N LYS A 408 -7.81 -18.91 3.48
CA LYS A 408 -8.67 -19.10 2.30
C LYS A 408 -8.01 -18.52 1.05
N VAL A 409 -8.60 -18.78 -0.11
CA VAL A 409 -8.15 -18.18 -1.37
C VAL A 409 -9.32 -17.58 -2.15
N ARG A 410 -9.05 -16.49 -2.86
CA ARG A 410 -9.90 -15.92 -3.89
C ARG A 410 -9.05 -15.78 -5.13
N LEU A 411 -9.44 -16.46 -6.20
CA LEU A 411 -8.65 -16.50 -7.41
C LEU A 411 -8.88 -15.24 -8.25
N VAL A 412 -7.83 -14.87 -8.96
CA VAL A 412 -7.80 -13.74 -9.87
C VAL A 412 -7.26 -14.19 -11.23
N ARG A 413 -7.60 -13.44 -12.27
CA ARG A 413 -6.96 -13.52 -13.59
C ARG A 413 -6.87 -12.12 -14.18
N THR A 414 -5.97 -11.95 -15.14
CA THR A 414 -5.87 -10.70 -15.91
C THR A 414 -6.82 -10.75 -17.09
N ILE A 415 -7.55 -9.66 -17.33
CA ILE A 415 -8.44 -9.57 -18.49
C ILE A 415 -7.59 -9.45 -19.75
N GLN A 416 -7.81 -10.32 -20.71
CA GLN A 416 -7.21 -10.20 -22.04
C GLN A 416 -8.13 -9.31 -22.90
N ASN A 417 -7.56 -8.23 -23.45
CA ASN A 417 -8.24 -7.34 -24.39
C ASN A 417 -8.49 -8.00 -25.76
#